data_AF-X1S381-F1
#
_entry.id   AF-X1S381-F1
#
_cell.length_a   1.000
_cell.length_b   1.000
_cell.length_c   1.000
_cell.angle_alpha   90.00
_cell.angle_beta   90.00
_cell.angle_gamma   90.00
#
_symmetry.space_group_name_H-M   'P 1'
#
loop_
_entity.id
_entity.type
_entity.pdbx_description
1 polymer ?
#
loop_
_entity_poly.entity_id
_entity_poly.type
_entity_poly.pdbx_seq_one_letter_code
_entity_poly.pdbx_strand_id
1 'polypeptide(L)'
;MMKSILQKEGLIAVIYLKKNVLKIGFVFLLFAILAISSLLVFSQEEIKETFGLKIDESIKVDGFLDEPVWEKASEISDFIQFEPERGKPASLRTTVKILYDENFIYFVI
;
A
#
# COMPACT_ATOMS: atom_id res chain seq x y z
N MET A 1 -25.65 -51.25 -40.73
CA MET A 1 -25.19 -51.38 -39.32
C MET A 1 -23.87 -50.64 -39.07
N MET A 2 -22.80 -50.92 -39.82
CA MET A 2 -21.45 -50.37 -39.60
C MET A 2 -21.33 -48.83 -39.72
N LYS A 3 -22.01 -48.19 -40.68
CA LYS A 3 -22.01 -46.71 -40.83
C LYS A 3 -22.59 -45.95 -39.62
N SER A 4 -23.57 -46.53 -38.93
CA SER A 4 -24.20 -45.91 -37.75
C SER A 4 -23.30 -45.96 -36.50
N ILE A 5 -22.39 -46.92 -36.42
CA ILE A 5 -21.45 -47.07 -35.30
C ILE A 5 -20.34 -46.03 -35.44
N LEU A 6 -19.75 -45.92 -36.64
CA LEU A 6 -18.72 -44.91 -36.95
C LEU A 6 -19.21 -43.48 -36.74
N GLN A 7 -20.48 -43.19 -37.05
CA GLN A 7 -21.08 -41.87 -36.80
C GLN A 7 -21.27 -41.56 -35.30
N LYS A 8 -21.59 -42.56 -34.48
CA LYS A 8 -21.69 -42.40 -33.01
C LYS A 8 -20.32 -42.20 -32.36
N GLU A 9 -19.30 -42.96 -32.79
CA GLU A 9 -17.93 -42.80 -32.29
C GLU A 9 -17.35 -41.43 -32.65
N GLY A 10 -17.58 -40.95 -33.88
CA GLY A 10 -17.21 -39.59 -34.28
C GLY A 10 -17.89 -38.50 -33.44
N LEU A 11 -19.17 -38.66 -33.10
CA LEU A 11 -19.91 -37.72 -32.25
C LEU A 11 -19.34 -37.67 -30.82
N ILE A 12 -19.00 -38.83 -30.24
CA ILE A 12 -18.38 -38.93 -28.91
C ILE A 12 -16.99 -38.27 -28.90
N ALA A 13 -16.18 -38.49 -29.94
CA ALA A 13 -14.86 -37.87 -30.07
C ALA A 13 -14.94 -36.33 -30.16
N VAL A 14 -15.91 -35.79 -30.92
CA VAL A 14 -16.16 -34.34 -31.02
C VAL A 14 -16.60 -33.74 -29.68
N ILE A 15 -17.49 -34.43 -28.95
CA ILE A 15 -17.93 -34.00 -27.60
C ILE A 15 -16.74 -34.00 -26.63
N TYR A 16 -15.89 -35.02 -26.67
CA TYR A 16 -14.69 -35.11 -25.83
C TYR A 16 -13.69 -33.99 -26.13
N LEU A 17 -13.44 -33.71 -27.43
CA LEU A 17 -12.56 -32.63 -27.86
C LEU A 17 -13.09 -31.26 -27.40
N LYS A 18 -14.39 -31.00 -27.59
CA LYS A 18 -15.03 -29.73 -27.18
C LYS A 18 -15.00 -29.53 -25.66
N LYS A 19 -15.14 -30.60 -24.87
CA LYS A 19 -15.04 -30.58 -23.41
C LYS A 19 -13.61 -30.25 -22.94
N ASN A 20 -12.59 -30.75 -23.64
CA ASN A 20 -11.19 -30.43 -23.32
C ASN A 20 -10.81 -29.00 -23.71
N VAL A 21 -11.27 -28.50 -24.86
CA VAL A 21 -11.08 -27.10 -25.25
C VAL A 21 -11.75 -26.15 -24.24
N LEU A 22 -12.97 -26.48 -23.78
CA LEU A 22 -13.67 -25.71 -22.75
C LEU A 22 -12.91 -25.71 -21.41
N LYS A 23 -12.35 -26.85 -20.99
CA LYS A 23 -11.53 -26.95 -19.77
C LYS A 23 -10.24 -26.13 -19.89
N ILE A 24 -9.56 -26.18 -21.04
CA ILE A 24 -8.35 -25.41 -21.28
C ILE A 24 -8.64 -23.91 -21.20
N GLY A 25 -9.72 -23.44 -21.84
CA GLY A 25 -10.17 -22.05 -21.74
C GLY A 25 -10.49 -21.63 -20.30
N PHE A 26 -11.12 -22.51 -19.52
CA PHE A 26 -11.39 -22.27 -18.10
C PHE A 26 -10.11 -22.15 -17.26
N VAL A 27 -9.09 -22.98 -17.52
CA VAL A 27 -7.79 -22.90 -16.84
C VAL A 27 -7.07 -21.58 -17.17
N PHE A 28 -7.10 -21.14 -18.44
CA PHE A 28 -6.54 -19.84 -18.82
C PHE A 28 -7.29 -18.68 -18.17
N LEU A 29 -8.62 -18.75 -18.05
CA LEU A 29 -9.42 -17.75 -17.36
C LEU A 29 -9.06 -17.66 -15.87
N LEU A 30 -8.91 -18.81 -15.19
CA LEU A 30 -8.46 -18.86 -13.80
C LEU A 30 -7.08 -18.22 -13.62
N PHE A 31 -6.14 -18.52 -14.52
CA PHE A 31 -4.81 -17.92 -14.51
C PHE A 31 -4.86 -16.40 -14.72
N ALA A 32 -5.70 -15.92 -15.64
CA ALA A 32 -5.88 -14.50 -15.88
C ALA A 32 -6.46 -13.78 -14.65
N ILE A 33 -7.45 -14.38 -13.98
CA ILE A 33 -8.05 -13.83 -12.74
C ILE A 33 -6.99 -13.75 -11.64
N LEU A 34 -6.17 -14.80 -11.46
CA LEU A 34 -5.09 -14.80 -10.48
C LEU A 34 -4.04 -13.72 -10.79
N ALA A 35 -3.65 -13.55 -12.06
CA ALA A 35 -2.72 -12.51 -12.48
C ALA A 35 -3.27 -11.08 -12.30
N ILE A 36 -4.58 -10.89 -12.47
CA ILE A 36 -5.22 -9.59 -12.21
C ILE A 36 -5.29 -9.31 -10.71
N SER A 37 -5.52 -10.34 -9.88
CA SER A 37 -5.61 -10.18 -8.43
C SER A 37 -4.32 -9.65 -7.80
N SER A 38 -3.15 -10.00 -8.35
CA SER A 38 -1.86 -9.44 -7.88
C SER A 38 -1.72 -7.94 -8.13
N LEU A 39 -2.46 -7.37 -9.09
CA LEU A 39 -2.49 -5.93 -9.34
C LEU A 39 -3.33 -5.18 -8.31
N LEU A 40 -4.16 -5.87 -7.52
CA LEU A 40 -5.00 -5.27 -6.49
C LEU A 40 -4.36 -5.31 -5.10
N VAL A 41 -3.19 -5.95 -4.97
CA VAL A 41 -2.42 -5.98 -3.72
C VAL A 41 -1.62 -4.68 -3.61
N PHE A 42 -2.31 -3.60 -3.29
CA PHE A 42 -1.69 -2.36 -2.82
C PHE A 42 -1.64 -2.40 -1.30
N SER A 43 -0.61 -3.03 -0.75
CA SER A 43 -0.23 -2.90 0.67
C SER A 43 1.11 -2.19 0.74
N GLN A 44 1.19 -0.99 0.17
CA GLN A 44 2.34 -0.14 0.39
C GLN A 44 2.06 0.64 1.67
N GLU A 45 2.73 0.28 2.76
CA GLU A 45 2.92 1.23 3.86
C GLU A 45 3.68 2.41 3.27
N GLU A 46 3.00 3.54 3.09
CA GLU A 46 3.64 4.77 2.65
C GLU A 46 4.60 5.21 3.76
N ILE A 47 5.90 5.04 3.52
CA ILE A 47 6.91 5.55 4.43
C ILE A 47 6.89 7.08 4.31
N LYS A 48 6.37 7.74 5.34
CA LYS A 48 6.45 9.20 5.45
C LYS A 48 7.89 9.59 5.81
N GLU A 49 8.61 10.12 4.83
CA GLU A 49 9.91 10.74 5.05
C GLU A 49 9.75 12.20 5.44
N THR A 50 10.61 12.68 6.34
CA THR A 50 10.66 14.08 6.75
C THR A 50 12.08 14.45 7.17
N PHE A 51 12.36 15.73 7.20
CA PHE A 51 13.67 16.28 7.53
C PHE A 51 13.53 17.35 8.61
N GLY A 52 14.48 17.34 9.55
CA GLY A 52 14.65 18.46 10.46
C GLY A 52 15.34 19.63 9.76
N LEU A 53 15.07 20.85 10.23
CA LEU A 53 15.83 22.02 9.79
C LEU A 53 17.14 22.09 10.60
N LYS A 54 18.29 22.15 9.92
CA LYS A 54 19.57 22.40 10.57
C LYS A 54 19.62 23.84 11.08
N ILE A 55 20.07 24.04 12.31
CA ILE A 55 20.24 25.34 12.94
C ILE A 55 21.65 25.49 13.50
N ASP A 56 22.12 26.74 13.57
CA ASP A 56 23.38 27.11 14.24
C ASP A 56 23.12 27.86 15.57
N GLU A 57 21.84 28.16 15.86
CA GLU A 57 21.37 28.84 17.07
C GLU A 57 21.08 27.82 18.18
N SER A 58 21.26 28.21 19.45
CA SER A 58 20.95 27.34 20.59
C SER A 58 19.46 27.42 20.94
N ILE A 59 18.83 26.26 21.14
CA ILE A 59 17.43 26.13 21.59
C ILE A 59 17.39 25.96 23.10
N LYS A 60 16.50 26.69 23.77
CA LYS A 60 16.27 26.56 25.21
C LYS A 60 15.10 25.62 25.45
N VAL A 61 15.38 24.44 26.00
CA VAL A 61 14.33 23.46 26.31
C VAL A 61 13.70 23.76 27.67
N ASP A 62 12.83 24.77 27.72
CA ASP A 62 12.12 25.18 28.94
C ASP A 62 10.58 25.03 28.87
N GLY A 63 10.07 24.53 27.74
CA GLY A 63 8.65 24.30 27.50
C GLY A 63 7.92 25.49 26.87
N PHE A 64 8.60 26.61 26.66
CA PHE A 64 8.10 27.70 25.82
C PHE A 64 8.58 27.52 24.38
N LEU A 65 7.81 28.04 23.43
CA LEU A 65 8.11 27.96 21.99
C LEU A 65 8.25 29.39 21.44
N ASP A 66 9.20 30.14 22.00
CA ASP A 66 9.41 31.56 21.70
C ASP A 66 10.61 31.80 20.78
N GLU A 67 11.43 30.79 20.49
CA GLU A 67 12.52 30.97 19.52
C GLU A 67 11.98 31.09 18.08
N PRO A 68 12.38 32.15 17.34
CA PRO A 68 11.81 32.45 16.03
C PRO A 68 12.18 31.41 14.95
N VAL A 69 13.22 30.60 15.20
CA VAL A 69 13.65 29.55 14.26
C VAL A 69 12.59 28.44 14.10
N TRP A 70 11.70 28.25 15.08
CA TRP A 70 10.58 27.32 14.99
C TRP A 70 9.54 27.69 13.92
N GLU A 71 9.45 28.97 13.54
CA GLU A 71 8.58 29.42 12.46
C GLU A 71 9.08 28.97 11.09
N LYS A 72 10.39 28.71 10.96
CA LYS A 72 11.03 28.27 9.71
C LYS A 72 10.97 26.74 9.52
N ALA A 73 10.73 25.99 10.58
CA ALA A 73 10.69 24.53 10.53
C ALA A 73 9.39 24.03 9.88
N SER A 74 9.52 23.03 9.00
CA SER A 74 8.38 22.38 8.35
C SER A 74 7.50 21.66 9.36
N GLU A 75 6.19 21.76 9.17
CA GLU A 75 5.19 21.07 9.98
C GLU A 75 4.91 19.67 9.44
N ILE A 76 5.07 18.67 10.30
CA ILE A 76 4.71 17.28 10.03
C ILE A 76 3.34 17.05 10.62
N SER A 77 2.40 16.59 9.81
CA SER A 77 1.01 16.38 10.21
C SER A 77 0.40 15.14 9.54
N ASP A 78 -0.92 14.99 9.64
CA ASP A 78 -1.69 13.88 9.06
C ASP A 78 -1.20 12.50 9.54
N PHE A 79 -0.93 12.40 10.84
CA PHE A 79 -0.54 11.13 11.45
C PHE A 79 -1.65 10.09 11.33
N ILE A 80 -1.25 8.83 11.19
CA ILE A 80 -2.14 7.67 11.21
C ILE A 80 -2.11 7.08 12.61
N GLN A 81 -3.28 6.82 13.20
CA GLN A 81 -3.36 6.26 14.54
C GLN A 81 -3.13 4.74 14.54
N PHE A 82 -2.41 4.27 15.56
CA PHE A 82 -2.23 2.84 15.83
C PHE A 82 -3.44 2.28 16.61
N GLU A 83 -3.98 3.06 17.54
CA GLU A 83 -5.13 2.77 18.38
C GLU A 83 -6.05 4.00 18.48
N PRO A 84 -7.36 3.82 18.75
CA PRO A 84 -8.08 2.55 18.90
C PRO A 84 -8.39 1.87 17.56
N GLU A 85 -8.48 2.64 16.47
CA GLU A 85 -8.79 2.11 15.13
C GLU A 85 -7.55 2.25 14.24
N ARG A 86 -6.73 1.20 14.21
CA ARG A 86 -5.48 1.15 13.46
C ARG A 86 -5.67 1.57 12.00
N GLY A 87 -4.75 2.39 11.51
CA GLY A 87 -4.66 2.72 10.09
C GLY A 87 -5.58 3.86 9.65
N LYS A 88 -6.42 4.39 10.56
CA LYS A 88 -7.23 5.59 10.28
C LYS A 88 -6.43 6.87 10.52
N PRO A 89 -6.85 8.03 9.97
CA PRO A 89 -6.31 9.33 10.38
C PRO A 89 -6.41 9.48 11.89
N ALA A 90 -5.42 10.13 12.51
CA ALA A 90 -5.39 10.35 13.94
C ALA A 90 -6.63 11.14 14.40
N SER A 91 -7.31 10.63 15.44
CA SER A 91 -8.47 11.30 16.03
C SER A 91 -8.13 12.64 16.69
N LEU A 92 -6.86 12.83 17.05
CA LEU A 92 -6.33 14.07 17.59
C LEU A 92 -5.38 14.69 16.56
N ARG A 93 -5.58 15.97 16.28
CA ARG A 93 -4.67 16.73 15.41
C ARG A 93 -3.37 16.95 16.18
N THR A 94 -2.30 16.37 15.64
CA THR A 94 -0.93 16.53 16.14
C THR A 94 -0.07 17.12 15.04
N THR A 95 0.75 18.12 15.38
CA THR A 95 1.73 18.70 14.48
C THR A 95 3.10 18.58 15.12
N VAL A 96 4.09 18.07 14.39
CA VAL A 96 5.47 17.97 14.88
C VAL A 96 6.38 18.87 14.06
N LYS A 97 7.29 19.58 14.71
CA LYS A 97 8.42 20.24 14.04
C LYS A 97 9.73 19.69 14.59
N ILE A 98 10.74 19.62 13.71
CA ILE A 98 12.05 19.05 14.04
C ILE A 98 13.14 20.06 13.67
N LEU A 99 14.02 20.35 14.62
CA LEU A 99 15.26 21.09 14.41
C LEU A 99 16.44 20.21 14.80
N TYR A 100 17.63 20.50 14.29
CA TYR A 100 18.84 19.86 14.78
C TYR A 100 20.08 20.75 14.63
N ASP A 101 21.04 20.58 15.53
CA ASP A 101 22.38 21.16 15.45
C ASP A 101 23.44 20.02 15.47
N GLU A 102 24.71 20.34 15.71
CA GLU A 102 25.80 19.34 15.74
C GLU A 102 25.72 18.38 16.94
N ASN A 103 25.00 18.75 17.99
CA ASN A 103 24.95 18.06 19.27
C ASN A 103 23.58 17.45 19.57
N PHE A 104 22.49 18.08 19.12
CA PHE A 104 21.13 17.75 19.52
C PHE A 104 20.13 17.73 18.36
N ILE A 105 19.06 16.95 18.55
CA ILE A 105 17.85 16.97 17.72
C ILE A 105 16.71 17.40 18.64
N TYR A 106 15.97 18.41 18.23
CA TYR A 106 14.87 19.01 18.98
C TYR A 106 13.54 18.67 18.34
N PHE A 107 12.55 18.33 19.17
CA PHE A 107 11.19 18.02 18.75
C PHE A 107 10.20 18.90 19.51
N VAL A 108 9.21 19.45 18.81
CA VAL A 108 8.02 20.06 19.41
C VAL A 108 6.78 19.39 18.82
N ILE A 109 5.75 19.19 19.66
CA ILE A 109 4.52 18.44 19.38
C ILE A 109 3.31 19.26 19.86
#